data_AF-A0AAV3H826-F1
#
_entry.id   AF-A0AAV3H826-F1
#
_cell.length_a   1.000
_cell.length_b   1.000
_cell.length_c   1.000
_cell.angle_alpha   90.00
_cell.angle_beta   90.00
_cell.angle_gamma   90.00
#
_symmetry.space_group_name_H-M   'P 1'
#
loop_
_entity.id
_entity.type
_entity.pdbx_description
1 polymer ?
#
loop_
_entity_poly.entity_id
_entity_poly.type
_entity_poly.pdbx_seq_one_letter_code
_entity_poly.pdbx_strand_id
1 'polypeptide(L)' 'MNMMTVPFHGDSLYVVNHNGEPYVPMKPVVAGMGLAWQSQLAK' A
#
# COMPACT_ATOMS: atom_id res chain seq x y z
N MET A 1 -11.23 7.16 12.25
CA MET A 1 -10.47 6.63 11.10
C MET A 1 -9.99 7.81 10.28
N ASN A 2 -8.71 8.16 10.34
CA ASN A 2 -8.16 9.21 9.47
C ASN A 2 -7.49 8.52 8.27
N MET A 3 -7.87 8.92 7.05
CA MET A 3 -7.35 8.36 5.80
C MET A 3 -6.75 9.48 4.97
N MET A 4 -5.55 9.26 4.44
CA MET A 4 -4.85 10.19 3.55
C MET A 4 -4.35 9.45 2.31
N THR A 5 -4.17 10.18 1.21
CA THR A 5 -3.54 9.67 0.00
C THR A 5 -2.13 10.22 -0.13
N VAL A 6 -1.17 9.37 -0.51
CA VAL A 6 0.20 9.79 -0.81
C VAL A 6 0.57 9.39 -2.24
N PRO A 7 1.27 10.24 -3.00
CA PRO A 7 1.74 9.87 -4.33
C PRO A 7 2.81 8.76 -4.25
N PHE A 8 2.72 7.78 -5.13
CA PHE A 8 3.64 6.64 -5.20
C PHE A 8 3.66 6.05 -6.60
N HIS A 9 4.83 5.99 -7.24
CA HIS A 9 5.02 5.36 -8.57
C HIS A 9 4.00 5.78 -9.65
N GLY A 10 3.64 7.06 -9.69
CA GLY A 10 2.66 7.58 -10.67
C GLY A 10 1.19 7.29 -10.32
N ASP A 11 0.93 6.71 -9.16
CA ASP A 11 -0.40 6.49 -8.59
C ASP A 11 -0.50 7.10 -7.17
N SER A 12 -1.63 6.89 -6.48
CA SER A 12 -1.85 7.30 -5.09
C SER A 12 -2.11 6.10 -4.19
N LEU A 13 -1.35 5.99 -3.09
CA LEU A 13 -1.59 5.00 -2.04
C LEU A 13 -2.48 5.56 -0.95
N TYR A 14 -3.43 4.76 -0.49
CA TYR A 14 -4.22 5.05 0.70
C TYR A 14 -3.48 4.67 1.97
N VAL A 15 -3.34 5.61 2.89
CA VAL A 15 -2.77 5.40 4.20
C VAL A 15 -3.85 5.60 5.25
N VAL A 16 -3.99 4.64 6.15
CA VAL A 16 -4.88 4.72 7.31
C VAL A 16 -4.06 4.82 8.57
N ASN A 17 -4.43 5.74 9.47
CA ASN A 17 -3.85 5.76 10.81
C ASN A 17 -4.61 4.79 11.72
N HIS A 18 -3.91 3.81 12.26
CA HIS A 18 -4.40 2.82 13.22
C HIS A 18 -3.50 2.83 14.45
N ASN A 19 -4.05 3.18 15.62
CA ASN A 19 -3.30 3.28 16.88
C ASN A 19 -2.06 4.19 16.85
N GLY A 20 -2.09 5.26 16.05
CA GLY A 20 -0.96 6.18 15.89
C GLY A 20 0.05 5.75 14.82
N GLU A 21 -0.10 4.55 14.27
CA GLU A 21 0.76 4.01 13.23
C GLU A 21 0.09 4.08 11.85
N PRO A 22 0.81 4.50 10.80
CA PRO A 22 0.29 4.50 9.44
C PRO A 22 0.37 3.09 8.82
N TYR A 23 -0.73 2.64 8.23
CA TYR A 23 -0.82 1.39 7.48
C TYR A 23 -1.22 1.66 6.03
N VAL A 24 -0.70 0.84 5.12
CA VAL A 24 -1.00 0.88 3.68
C VAL A 24 -1.36 -0.53 3.20
N PRO A 25 -2.32 -0.69 2.29
CA PRO A 25 -2.57 -1.99 1.66
C PRO A 25 -1.37 -2.38 0.78
N MET A 26 -0.82 -3.59 0.99
CA MET A 26 0.41 -4.02 0.33
C MET A 26 0.26 -4.26 -1.18
N LYS A 27 -0.93 -4.70 -1.65
CA LYS A 27 -1.15 -4.99 -3.07
C LYS A 27 -0.88 -3.81 -4.02
N PRO A 28 -1.43 -2.60 -3.80
CA PRO A 28 -1.10 -1.45 -4.65
C PRO A 28 0.37 -1.00 -4.51
N VAL A 29 1.02 -1.24 -3.36
CA VAL A 29 2.47 -0.99 -3.20
C VAL A 29 3.27 -1.90 -4.14
N VAL A 30 3.00 -3.20 -4.13
CA VAL A 30 3.67 -4.19 -4.99
C VAL A 30 3.39 -3.90 -6.48
N ALA A 31 2.14 -3.58 -6.82
CA ALA A 31 1.76 -3.22 -8.18
C ALA A 31 2.44 -1.93 -8.67
N GLY A 32 2.52 -0.89 -7.83
CA GLY A 32 3.22 0.36 -8.16
C GLY A 32 4.71 0.19 -8.37
N MET A 33 5.34 -0.75 -7.64
CA MET A 33 6.73 -1.14 -7.89
C MET A 33 6.93 -1.97 -9.17
N GLY A 34 5.86 -2.33 -9.88
CA GLY A 34 5.91 -3.17 -11.08
C GLY A 34 6.16 -4.65 -10.80
N LEU A 35 5.92 -5.09 -9.57
CA LEU A 35 6.15 -6.46 -9.13
C LEU A 35 4.87 -7.30 -9.20
N ALA A 36 5.02 -8.62 -9.39
CA ALA A 36 3.89 -9.55 -9.35
C ALA A 36 3.40 -9.76 -7.91
N TRP A 37 2.12 -9.47 -7.65
CA TRP A 37 1.48 -9.68 -6.33
C TRP A 37 1.49 -11.15 -5.90
N GLN A 38 1.38 -12.06 -6.86
CA GLN A 38 1.28 -13.51 -6.67
C GLN A 38 2.51 -14.07 -5.93
N SER A 39 3.67 -13.42 -6.04
CA SER A 39 4.90 -13.80 -5.33
C SER A 39 4.81 -13.60 -3.81
N GLN A 40 3.79 -12.90 -3.29
CA GLN A 40 3.57 -12.73 -1.84
C GLN A 40 2.82 -13.91 -1.20
N LEU A 41 2.32 -14.87 -2.00
CA LEU A 41 1.71 -16.08 -1.47
C LEU A 41 2.80 -16.89 -0.74
N ALA A 42 2.67 -16.99 0.59
CA ALA A 42 3.49 -17.89 1.37
C ALA A 42 3.24 -19.34 0.93
N LYS A 43 4.31 -20.14 0.87
CA LYS A 43 4.25 -21.56 0.51
C LYS A 43 3.52 -22.38 1.58
#